data_AF-A0A6B1YCA6-F1
#
_entry.id   AF-A0A6B1YCA6-F1
#
_cell.length_a   1.000
_cell.length_b   1.000
_cell.length_c   1.000
_cell.angle_alpha   90.00
_cell.angle_beta   90.00
_cell.angle_gamma   90.00
#
_symmetry.space_group_name_H-M   'P 1'
#
loop_
_entity.id
_entity.type
_entity.pdbx_description
1 polymer ?
#
loop_
_entity_poly.entity_id
_entity_poly.type
_entity_poly.pdbx_seq_one_letter_code
_entity_poly.pdbx_strand_id
1 'polypeptide(L)'
;MKVPAFFAANILTIEQIIEAINNDGSAMTSAPEIAGYYAWDAATDALESENDLEQLTEDDFVAHLEVLEERGAKIDRDAAVAVALQFQAAAVNDLHSGDE
;
A
#
# COMPACT_ATOMS: atom_id res chain seq x y z
N MET A 1 4.74 -6.42 -11.28
CA MET A 1 3.97 -5.39 -10.54
C MET A 1 4.53 -3.97 -10.73
N LYS A 2 3.73 -2.91 -10.57
CA LYS A 2 4.16 -1.50 -10.66
C LYS A 2 4.32 -0.88 -9.27
N VAL A 3 5.52 -0.37 -8.95
CA VAL A 3 5.75 0.48 -7.77
C VAL A 3 5.29 1.91 -8.09
N PRO A 4 4.52 2.59 -7.23
CA PRO A 4 4.13 3.99 -7.45
C PRO A 4 5.33 4.92 -7.56
N ALA A 5 5.21 5.98 -8.34
CA ALA A 5 6.29 6.93 -8.63
C ALA A 5 6.87 7.56 -7.34
N PHE A 6 6.03 7.81 -6.34
CA PHE A 6 6.44 8.33 -5.03
C PHE A 6 7.47 7.45 -4.33
N PHE A 7 7.25 6.13 -4.31
CA PHE A 7 8.13 5.16 -3.63
C PHE A 7 9.38 4.81 -4.44
N ALA A 8 9.37 5.02 -5.76
CA ALA A 8 10.53 4.76 -6.62
C ALA A 8 11.61 5.86 -6.56
N ALA A 9 11.30 7.03 -5.99
CA ALA A 9 12.13 8.22 -6.11
C ALA A 9 13.28 8.30 -5.07
N ASN A 10 13.05 7.87 -3.83
CA ASN A 10 14.03 7.92 -2.72
C ASN A 10 13.63 6.92 -1.61
N ILE A 11 14.56 6.61 -0.70
CA ILE A 11 14.22 5.95 0.58
C ILE A 11 13.40 6.96 1.40
N LEU A 12 12.16 6.61 1.72
CA LEU A 12 11.22 7.48 2.44
C LEU A 12 11.18 7.12 3.93
N THR A 13 11.03 8.14 4.79
CA THR A 13 10.65 7.94 6.19
C THR A 13 9.14 7.94 6.35
N ILE A 14 8.64 7.41 7.46
CA ILE A 14 7.21 7.40 7.74
C ILE A 14 6.63 8.82 7.85
N GLU A 15 7.40 9.78 8.36
CA GLU A 15 6.98 11.19 8.43
C GLU A 15 6.79 11.79 7.03
N GLN A 16 7.63 11.42 6.06
CA GLN A 16 7.49 11.90 4.67
C GLN A 16 6.25 11.30 3.99
N ILE A 17 5.92 10.04 4.29
CA ILE A 17 4.70 9.39 3.81
C ILE A 17 3.47 10.10 4.36
N ILE A 18 3.45 10.38 5.67
CA ILE A 18 2.36 11.09 6.35
C ILE A 18 2.19 12.50 5.78
N GLU A 19 3.29 13.23 5.57
CA GLU A 19 3.26 14.56 4.98
C GLU A 19 2.69 14.54 3.56
N ALA A 20 3.08 13.56 2.73
CA ALA A 20 2.55 13.42 1.38
C ALA A 20 1.03 13.15 1.39
N ILE A 21 0.57 12.23 2.24
CA ILE A 21 -0.87 11.94 2.38
C ILE A 21 -1.64 13.20 2.79
N ASN A 22 -1.13 13.95 3.76
CA ASN A 22 -1.77 15.18 4.25
C ASN A 22 -1.77 16.34 3.24
N ASN A 23 -0.93 16.25 2.20
CA ASN A 23 -0.85 17.23 1.10
C ASN A 23 -1.59 16.76 -0.17
N ASP A 24 -2.57 15.86 -0.04
CA ASP A 24 -3.32 15.23 -1.13
C ASP A 24 -2.48 14.36 -2.09
N GLY A 25 -1.27 13.98 -1.67
CA GLY A 25 -0.36 13.11 -2.41
C GLY A 25 0.98 13.79 -2.72
N SER A 26 1.54 13.44 -3.88
CA SER A 26 2.78 14.04 -4.37
C SER A 26 2.71 14.28 -5.88
N ALA A 27 3.80 14.79 -6.47
CA ALA A 27 3.88 14.91 -7.92
C ALA A 27 3.68 13.52 -8.57
N MET A 28 2.63 13.39 -9.39
CA MET A 28 2.27 12.17 -10.13
C MET A 28 1.72 11.01 -9.28
N THR A 29 1.34 11.23 -8.02
CA THR A 29 0.76 10.18 -7.16
C THR A 29 -0.28 10.78 -6.23
N SER A 30 -1.41 10.09 -6.03
CA SER A 30 -2.49 10.58 -5.15
C SER A 30 -2.33 10.11 -3.69
N ALA A 31 -2.93 10.81 -2.72
CA ALA A 31 -2.90 10.38 -1.32
C ALA A 31 -3.46 8.94 -1.10
N PRO A 32 -4.60 8.53 -1.69
CA PRO A 32 -5.08 7.15 -1.60
C PRO A 32 -4.11 6.13 -2.21
N GLU A 33 -3.43 6.50 -3.30
CA GLU A 33 -2.43 5.64 -3.93
C GLU A 33 -1.22 5.41 -3.02
N ILE A 34 -0.74 6.46 -2.35
CA ILE A 34 0.37 6.39 -1.39
C ILE A 34 -0.03 5.54 -0.17
N ALA A 35 -1.20 5.82 0.42
CA ALA A 35 -1.68 5.11 1.60
C ALA A 35 -1.98 3.64 1.31
N GLY A 36 -2.66 3.36 0.20
CA GLY A 36 -3.02 2.00 -0.21
C GLY A 36 -1.81 1.15 -0.58
N TYR A 37 -0.83 1.71 -1.30
CA TYR A 37 0.42 1.00 -1.57
C TYR A 37 1.20 0.71 -0.28
N TYR A 38 1.32 1.69 0.62
CA TYR A 38 1.99 1.48 1.91
C TYR A 38 1.33 0.35 2.72
N ALA A 39 0.00 0.33 2.78
CA ALA A 39 -0.74 -0.70 3.51
C ALA A 39 -0.54 -2.09 2.91
N TRP A 40 -0.57 -2.19 1.58
CA TRP A 40 -0.30 -3.44 0.86
C TRP A 40 1.15 -3.92 1.07
N ASP A 41 2.14 -3.04 0.88
CA ASP A 41 3.57 -3.33 1.03
C ASP A 41 3.88 -3.83 2.46
N ALA A 42 3.37 -3.12 3.48
CA ALA A 42 3.54 -3.51 4.88
C ALA A 42 2.84 -4.84 5.22
N ALA A 43 1.65 -5.09 4.67
CA ALA A 43 0.94 -6.35 4.87
C ALA A 43 1.67 -7.52 4.20
N THR A 44 2.22 -7.32 2.99
CA THR A 44 3.01 -8.36 2.30
C THR A 44 4.32 -8.67 3.01
N ASP A 45 5.01 -7.68 3.58
CA ASP A 45 6.25 -7.88 4.33
C ASP A 45 6.02 -8.63 5.65
N ALA A 46 4.81 -8.55 6.21
CA ALA A 46 4.42 -9.27 7.41
C ALA A 46 4.14 -10.77 7.18
N LEU A 47 4.08 -11.24 5.93
CA LEU A 47 3.85 -12.64 5.61
C LEU A 47 5.08 -13.50 5.96
N GLU A 48 4.82 -14.71 6.47
CA GLU A 48 5.89 -15.69 6.71
C GLU A 48 6.43 -16.29 5.40
N SER A 49 5.64 -16.24 4.33
CA SER A 49 5.94 -16.84 3.02
C SER A 49 5.24 -16.08 1.90
N GLU A 50 5.92 -15.90 0.77
CA GLU A 50 5.36 -15.29 -0.45
C GLU A 50 4.19 -16.10 -1.04
N ASN A 51 4.02 -17.37 -0.65
CA ASN A 51 2.87 -18.20 -1.06
C ASN A 51 1.58 -17.85 -0.32
N ASP A 52 1.66 -17.10 0.78
CA ASP A 52 0.49 -16.70 1.57
C ASP A 52 -0.10 -15.38 1.09
N LEU A 53 0.38 -14.87 -0.05
CA LEU A 53 -0.04 -13.59 -0.60
C LEU A 53 -1.56 -13.58 -0.82
N GLU A 54 -2.16 -14.66 -1.32
CA GLU A 54 -3.62 -14.79 -1.49
C GLU A 54 -4.44 -14.70 -0.19
N GLN A 55 -3.81 -14.86 0.97
CA GLN A 55 -4.48 -14.84 2.27
C GLN A 55 -4.64 -13.42 2.82
N LEU A 56 -3.98 -12.41 2.24
CA LEU A 56 -4.15 -11.02 2.66
C LEU A 56 -5.57 -10.52 2.41
N THR A 57 -6.16 -9.96 3.45
CA THR A 57 -7.54 -9.47 3.48
C THR A 57 -7.61 -7.95 3.58
N GLU A 58 -8.82 -7.40 3.40
CA GLU A 58 -9.08 -5.98 3.64
C GLU A 58 -8.74 -5.57 5.08
N ASP A 59 -8.98 -6.44 6.07
CA ASP A 59 -8.70 -6.16 7.48
C ASP A 59 -7.20 -5.98 7.73
N ASP A 60 -6.35 -6.74 7.04
CA ASP A 60 -4.89 -6.62 7.15
C ASP A 60 -4.42 -5.24 6.63
N PHE A 61 -4.97 -4.78 5.50
CA PHE A 61 -4.66 -3.47 4.96
C PHE A 61 -5.15 -2.34 5.89
N VAL A 62 -6.35 -2.47 6.45
CA VAL A 62 -6.88 -1.49 7.41
C VAL A 62 -5.97 -1.38 8.63
N ALA A 63 -5.51 -2.51 9.20
CA ALA A 63 -4.62 -2.49 10.36
C ALA A 63 -3.33 -1.68 10.10
N HIS A 64 -2.75 -1.77 8.91
CA HIS A 64 -1.56 -0.99 8.55
C HIS A 64 -1.85 0.48 8.22
N LEU A 65 -3.05 0.80 7.71
CA LEU A 65 -3.50 2.20 7.55
C LEU A 65 -3.69 2.88 8.91
N GLU A 66 -4.18 2.18 9.93
CA GLU A 66 -4.38 2.73 11.27
C GLU A 66 -3.07 3.23 11.90
N VAL A 67 -1.94 2.59 11.62
CA VAL A 67 -0.61 3.04 12.07
C VAL A 67 -0.26 4.44 11.55
N LEU A 68 -0.68 4.77 10.32
CA LEU A 68 -0.47 6.10 9.74
C LEU A 68 -1.43 7.13 10.36
N GLU A 69 -2.68 6.74 10.60
CA GLU A 69 -3.69 7.59 11.23
C GLU A 69 -3.34 7.93 12.69
N GLU A 70 -2.84 6.96 13.46
CA GLU A 70 -2.32 7.16 14.82
C GLU A 70 -1.19 8.20 14.89
N ARG A 71 -0.45 8.35 13.78
CA ARG A 71 0.65 9.30 13.62
C ARG A 71 0.23 10.60 12.92
N GLY A 72 -1.06 10.77 12.63
CA GLY A 72 -1.65 12.02 12.14
C GLY A 72 -1.86 12.11 10.63
N ALA A 73 -1.80 11.00 9.89
CA ALA A 73 -2.25 10.98 8.49
C ALA A 73 -3.78 11.06 8.39
N LYS A 74 -4.29 11.90 7.48
CA LYS A 74 -5.71 11.99 7.16
C LYS A 74 -6.01 11.14 5.92
N ILE A 75 -6.43 9.91 6.14
CA ILE A 75 -6.61 8.92 5.08
C ILE A 75 -8.10 8.80 4.74
N ASP A 76 -8.40 8.76 3.44
CA ASP A 76 -9.68 8.23 2.95
C ASP A 76 -9.57 6.71 2.92
N ARG A 77 -10.08 6.05 3.98
CA ARG A 77 -9.91 4.61 4.19
C ARG A 77 -10.47 3.79 3.03
N ASP A 78 -11.68 4.12 2.55
CA ASP A 78 -12.34 3.38 1.47
C ASP A 78 -11.52 3.45 0.18
N ALA A 79 -11.02 4.65 -0.16
CA ALA A 79 -10.19 4.85 -1.35
C ALA A 79 -8.82 4.15 -1.22
N ALA A 80 -8.18 4.20 -0.05
CA ALA A 80 -6.89 3.57 0.19
C ALA A 80 -6.98 2.04 0.17
N VAL A 81 -8.00 1.45 0.79
CA VAL A 81 -8.24 -0.01 0.77
C VAL A 81 -8.53 -0.48 -0.66
N ALA A 82 -9.35 0.26 -1.42
CA ALA A 82 -9.63 -0.06 -2.82
C ALA A 82 -8.36 -0.05 -3.68
N VAL A 83 -7.39 0.82 -3.39
CA VAL A 83 -6.06 0.81 -4.03
C VAL A 83 -5.24 -0.40 -3.56
N ALA A 84 -5.18 -0.69 -2.27
CA ALA A 84 -4.43 -1.84 -1.74
C ALA A 84 -4.89 -3.15 -2.39
N LEU A 85 -6.20 -3.33 -2.55
CA LEU A 85 -6.79 -4.47 -3.25
C LEU A 85 -6.39 -4.55 -4.73
N GLN A 86 -6.18 -3.42 -5.41
CA GLN A 86 -5.71 -3.42 -6.80
C GLN A 86 -4.27 -3.92 -6.90
N PHE A 87 -3.40 -3.53 -5.96
CA PHE A 87 -2.05 -4.07 -5.88
C PHE A 87 -2.10 -5.56 -5.54
N GLN A 88 -2.86 -5.94 -4.51
CA GLN A 88 -3.03 -7.34 -4.13
C GLN A 88 -3.47 -8.22 -5.30
N ALA A 89 -4.51 -7.82 -6.03
CA ALA A 89 -4.97 -8.54 -7.21
C ALA A 89 -3.90 -8.63 -8.32
N ALA A 90 -3.11 -7.57 -8.51
CA ALA A 90 -2.01 -7.58 -9.47
C ALA A 90 -0.88 -8.55 -9.05
N ALA A 91 -0.54 -8.61 -7.76
CA ALA A 91 0.51 -9.52 -7.26
C ALA A 91 0.07 -10.98 -7.34
N VAL A 92 -1.18 -11.29 -6.99
CA VAL A 92 -1.76 -12.64 -7.13
C VAL A 92 -1.80 -13.05 -8.60
N ASN A 93 -2.16 -12.16 -9.51
CA ASN A 93 -2.12 -12.46 -10.95
C ASN A 93 -0.68 -12.72 -11.44
N ASP A 94 0.29 -11.91 -11.00
CA ASP A 94 1.70 -12.08 -11.36
C ASP A 94 2.22 -13.46 -10.89
N LEU A 95 1.87 -13.89 -9.66
CA LEU A 95 2.22 -15.20 -9.11
C LEU A 95 1.76 -16.35 -10.02
N HIS A 96 0.50 -16.32 -10.47
CA HIS A 96 -0.04 -17.34 -11.37
C HIS A 96 0.46 -17.25 -12.81
N SER A 97 0.86 -16.07 -13.27
CA SER A 97 1.41 -15.88 -14.62
C SER A 97 2.86 -16.38 -14.77
N GLY A 98 3.55 -16.63 -13.66
CA GLY A 98 4.91 -17.19 -13.64
C GLY A 98 4.98 -18.72 -13.76
N ASP A 99 3.83 -19.41 -13.70
CA ASP A 99 3.71 -20.87 -13.80
C ASP A 99 3.44 -21.37 -15.25
N GLU A 100 3.36 -20.47 -16.25
CA GLU A 100 3.22 -20.78 -17.68
C GLU A 100 4.56 -20.82 -18.44
#